data_AF-A0A1A0X0X1-F1
#
_entry.id   AF-A0A1A0X0X1-F1
#
_cell.length_a   1.000
_cell.length_b   1.000
_cell.length_c   1.000
_cell.angle_alpha   90.00
_cell.angle_beta   90.00
_cell.angle_gamma   90.00
#
_symmetry.space_group_name_H-M   'P 1'
#
loop_
_entity.id
_entity.type
_entity.pdbx_description
1 polymer ?
#
loop_
_entity_poly.entity_id
_entity_poly.type
_entity_poly.pdbx_seq_one_letter_code
_entity_poly.pdbx_strand_id
1 'polypeptide(L)'
;MLLGIGGGALVLIVALVVTLIVVFTGDSGPGGSPKAAVQTYLEGLSSGDAKKALSVVRTPPSEKLLTDEVLKKQQATAKISDINVREPSTSLSSMATVKATYKFGDRNADIDFRLKKSDGKWTVDNGTIPIDVDDTRVPQLTAFGVDVSKDSKVYVFPGPVEWGSANPNFSVKADNSGDFPLGPTYASYNSLKVELSDQGTKAVATALDTYFTNCAGSTQADASKDKPGCSQSLYQSVVPGSVRWTKPTDINELRLSPDYETPTSVKVYGSVEWPATYMSTSSGPGSYTDSDYLSGSVDLAAAQPTFTASR
;
A
#
# COMPACT_ATOMS: atom_id res chain seq x y z
N MET A 1 23.14 -68.62 -39.50
CA MET A 1 21.99 -68.70 -38.58
C MET A 1 22.27 -67.80 -37.39
N LEU A 2 21.38 -66.82 -37.16
CA LEU A 2 20.92 -66.26 -35.86
C LEU A 2 21.99 -65.65 -34.92
N LEU A 3 22.09 -64.31 -34.72
CA LEU A 3 21.21 -63.30 -34.07
C LEU A 3 21.72 -62.92 -32.65
N GLY A 4 21.72 -61.61 -32.32
CA GLY A 4 21.73 -61.07 -30.94
C GLY A 4 22.75 -59.95 -30.68
N ILE A 5 22.43 -58.65 -30.89
CA ILE A 5 21.96 -57.62 -29.92
C ILE A 5 23.04 -57.27 -28.86
N GLY A 6 23.47 -56.05 -28.57
CA GLY A 6 23.02 -54.68 -28.88
C GLY A 6 23.70 -53.69 -27.90
N GLY A 7 23.48 -52.38 -28.11
CA GLY A 7 23.81 -51.29 -27.17
C GLY A 7 25.15 -50.60 -27.48
N GLY A 8 25.23 -49.36 -27.97
CA GLY A 8 24.30 -48.24 -27.86
C GLY A 8 24.88 -47.20 -26.90
N ALA A 9 25.78 -46.34 -27.38
CA ALA A 9 26.20 -45.13 -26.68
C ALA A 9 26.35 -44.00 -27.69
N LEU A 10 25.23 -43.31 -27.98
CA LEU A 10 25.25 -41.99 -28.60
C LEU A 10 25.81 -41.00 -27.59
N VAL A 11 27.04 -40.52 -27.83
CA VAL A 11 27.61 -39.37 -27.12
C VAL A 11 27.06 -38.11 -27.79
N LEU A 12 26.05 -37.50 -27.16
CA LEU A 12 25.54 -36.17 -27.51
C LEU A 12 26.60 -35.12 -27.14
N ILE A 13 27.35 -34.66 -28.13
CA ILE A 13 28.22 -33.49 -28.02
C ILE A 13 27.33 -32.26 -28.22
N VAL A 14 26.96 -31.59 -27.13
CA VAL A 14 26.39 -30.24 -27.19
C VAL A 14 27.54 -29.25 -27.02
N ALA A 15 27.85 -28.54 -28.11
CA ALA A 15 28.87 -27.51 -28.15
C ALA A 15 28.45 -26.30 -27.30
N LEU A 16 29.19 -26.07 -26.21
CA LEU A 16 29.07 -24.90 -25.36
C LEU A 16 29.96 -23.81 -25.97
N VAL A 17 29.37 -22.88 -26.73
CA VAL A 17 30.09 -21.74 -27.29
C VAL A 17 30.30 -20.71 -26.18
N VAL A 18 31.43 -20.81 -25.49
CA VAL A 18 31.97 -19.75 -24.63
C VAL A 18 32.84 -18.86 -25.50
N THR A 19 32.32 -17.71 -25.92
CA THR A 19 33.16 -16.64 -26.46
C THR A 19 33.84 -15.91 -25.31
N LEU A 20 35.08 -16.32 -25.06
CA LEU A 20 36.02 -15.70 -24.14
C LEU A 20 36.53 -14.38 -24.78
N ILE A 21 36.21 -13.22 -24.18
CA ILE A 21 36.83 -11.93 -24.54
C ILE A 21 37.76 -11.50 -23.40
N VAL A 22 39.01 -11.19 -23.77
CA VAL A 22 40.14 -10.92 -22.88
C VAL A 22 40.16 -9.47 -22.36
N VAL A 23 40.09 -9.38 -21.03
CA VAL A 23 40.69 -8.45 -20.03
C VAL A 23 41.30 -7.11 -20.47
N PHE A 24 40.78 -6.02 -19.90
CA PHE A 24 41.58 -4.86 -19.49
C PHE A 24 41.75 -4.87 -17.97
N THR A 25 42.99 -4.72 -17.50
CA THR A 25 43.38 -4.62 -16.09
C THR A 25 42.93 -3.29 -15.50
N GLY A 26 41.66 -3.23 -15.10
CA GLY A 26 41.16 -2.36 -14.04
C GLY A 26 40.83 -3.24 -12.83
N ASP A 27 40.91 -2.67 -11.64
CA ASP A 27 40.49 -3.32 -10.39
C ASP A 27 39.21 -4.13 -10.64
N SER A 28 39.32 -5.46 -10.55
CA SER A 28 38.26 -6.37 -11.04
C SER A 28 37.11 -6.48 -10.04
N GLY A 29 37.20 -5.73 -8.93
CA GLY A 29 36.23 -5.73 -7.86
C GLY A 29 34.94 -4.96 -8.20
N PRO A 30 33.92 -5.14 -7.36
CA PRO A 30 32.68 -4.37 -7.41
C PRO A 30 32.97 -2.85 -7.46
N GLY A 31 32.76 -2.22 -8.62
CA GLY A 31 32.99 -0.78 -8.81
C GLY A 31 34.39 -0.36 -9.26
N GLY A 32 35.26 -1.27 -9.69
CA GLY A 32 36.56 -0.90 -10.27
C GLY A 32 36.48 -0.28 -11.67
N SER A 33 35.32 -0.40 -12.33
CA SER A 33 34.97 0.33 -13.56
C SER A 33 33.51 0.80 -13.54
N PRO A 34 33.12 1.80 -14.36
CA PRO A 34 31.73 2.24 -14.42
C PRO A 34 30.76 1.10 -14.79
N LYS A 35 31.13 0.28 -15.78
CA LYS A 35 30.35 -0.89 -16.19
C LYS A 35 30.24 -1.92 -15.06
N ALA A 36 31.34 -2.22 -14.36
CA ALA A 36 31.32 -3.17 -13.25
C ALA A 36 30.43 -2.72 -12.10
N ALA A 37 30.37 -1.40 -11.81
CA ALA A 37 29.44 -0.86 -10.83
C ALA A 37 27.97 -1.08 -11.22
N VAL A 38 27.57 -0.72 -12.46
CA VAL A 38 26.19 -0.93 -12.92
C VAL A 38 25.82 -2.42 -12.98
N GLN A 39 26.73 -3.25 -13.47
CA GLN A 39 26.56 -4.71 -13.49
C GLN A 39 26.34 -5.26 -12.08
N THR A 40 27.21 -4.90 -11.13
CA THR A 40 27.09 -5.33 -9.73
C THR A 40 25.76 -4.89 -9.12
N TYR A 41 25.37 -3.65 -9.36
CA TYR A 41 24.12 -3.08 -8.85
C TYR A 41 22.91 -3.86 -9.35
N LEU A 42 22.77 -4.03 -10.67
CA LEU A 42 21.63 -4.74 -11.28
C LEU A 42 21.60 -6.23 -10.90
N GLU A 43 22.76 -6.90 -10.81
CA GLU A 43 22.83 -8.28 -10.35
C GLU A 43 22.43 -8.42 -8.87
N GLY A 44 22.82 -7.47 -8.01
CA GLY A 44 22.39 -7.42 -6.61
C GLY A 44 20.87 -7.30 -6.52
N LEU A 45 20.29 -6.35 -7.27
CA LEU A 45 18.83 -6.18 -7.33
C LEU A 45 18.11 -7.44 -7.83
N SER A 46 18.58 -8.04 -8.93
CA SER A 46 17.97 -9.22 -9.56
C SER A 46 18.07 -10.49 -8.69
N SER A 47 19.15 -10.63 -7.91
CA SER A 47 19.36 -11.79 -7.03
C SER A 47 18.76 -11.63 -5.64
N GLY A 48 18.21 -10.46 -5.30
CA GLY A 48 17.71 -10.19 -3.94
C GLY A 48 18.82 -9.99 -2.91
N ASP A 49 20.02 -9.61 -3.33
CA ASP A 49 21.18 -9.31 -2.49
C ASP A 49 21.36 -7.79 -2.36
N ALA A 50 20.73 -7.24 -1.32
CA ALA A 50 20.75 -5.81 -1.05
C ALA A 50 22.16 -5.34 -0.72
N LYS A 51 22.96 -6.14 -0.01
CA LYS A 51 24.35 -5.78 0.33
C LYS A 51 25.22 -5.65 -0.91
N LYS A 52 25.07 -6.56 -1.88
CA LYS A 52 25.77 -6.47 -3.18
C LYS A 52 25.38 -5.20 -3.92
N ALA A 53 24.08 -4.88 -4.00
CA ALA A 53 23.62 -3.65 -4.65
C ALA A 53 24.16 -2.41 -3.93
N LEU A 54 24.05 -2.36 -2.60
CA LEU A 54 24.51 -1.23 -1.78
C LEU A 54 26.03 -1.03 -1.82
N SER A 55 26.79 -2.09 -2.10
CA SER A 55 28.25 -1.98 -2.19
C SER A 55 28.73 -1.01 -3.27
N VAL A 56 27.91 -0.72 -4.27
CA VAL A 56 28.22 0.15 -5.42
C VAL A 56 27.25 1.32 -5.56
N VAL A 57 26.56 1.72 -4.49
CA VAL A 57 25.80 2.96 -4.43
C VAL A 57 26.41 3.91 -3.40
N ARG A 58 26.12 5.20 -3.50
CA ARG A 58 26.44 6.15 -2.43
C ARG A 58 25.64 5.76 -1.18
N THR A 59 26.29 5.74 -0.02
CA THR A 59 25.66 5.42 1.27
C THR A 59 24.35 6.21 1.46
N PRO A 60 23.21 5.53 1.61
CA PRO A 60 21.93 6.17 1.83
C PRO A 60 21.84 6.71 3.27
N PRO A 61 21.01 7.74 3.53
CA PRO A 61 20.78 8.22 4.90
C PRO A 61 20.10 7.22 5.84
N SER A 62 19.40 6.21 5.28
CA SER A 62 18.79 5.12 6.04
C SER A 62 18.73 3.85 5.19
N GLU A 63 18.96 2.70 5.82
CA GLU A 63 18.89 1.37 5.20
C GLU A 63 17.65 0.57 5.64
N LYS A 64 16.71 1.21 6.35
CA LYS A 64 15.54 0.55 6.97
C LYS A 64 14.75 -0.36 6.03
N LEU A 65 14.57 0.05 4.76
CA LEU A 65 13.89 -0.73 3.73
C LEU A 65 14.85 -1.31 2.66
N LEU A 66 16.16 -1.15 2.84
CA LEU A 66 17.18 -1.56 1.87
C LEU A 66 17.78 -2.93 2.27
N THR A 67 16.89 -3.91 2.42
CA THR A 67 17.24 -5.26 2.91
C THR A 67 16.95 -6.34 1.87
N ASP A 68 17.58 -7.50 2.03
CA ASP A 68 17.34 -8.67 1.16
C ASP A 68 15.87 -9.11 1.20
N GLU A 69 15.20 -9.00 2.35
CA GLU A 69 13.79 -9.37 2.50
C GLU A 69 12.89 -8.46 1.68
N VAL A 70 13.07 -7.15 1.79
CA VAL A 70 12.30 -6.16 1.02
C VAL A 70 12.55 -6.33 -0.47
N LEU A 71 13.81 -6.51 -0.86
CA LEU A 71 14.16 -6.70 -2.27
C LEU A 71 13.53 -8.00 -2.83
N LYS A 72 13.50 -9.09 -2.05
CA LYS A 72 12.79 -10.33 -2.45
C LYS A 72 11.29 -10.12 -2.61
N LYS A 73 10.64 -9.40 -1.70
CA LYS A 73 9.21 -9.03 -1.82
C LYS A 73 8.96 -8.24 -3.11
N GLN A 74 9.79 -7.24 -3.37
CA GLN A 74 9.73 -6.44 -4.59
C GLN A 74 9.90 -7.28 -5.88
N GLN A 75 10.88 -8.19 -5.88
CA GLN A 75 11.15 -9.09 -7.01
C GLN A 75 10.05 -10.13 -7.24
N ALA A 76 9.29 -10.49 -6.20
CA ALA A 76 8.11 -11.34 -6.34
C ALA A 76 6.97 -10.65 -7.11
N THR A 77 6.88 -9.31 -7.02
CA THR A 77 5.93 -8.51 -7.80
C THR A 77 6.43 -8.25 -9.22
N ALA A 78 7.70 -7.84 -9.36
CA ALA A 78 8.30 -7.54 -10.66
C ALA A 78 9.75 -7.99 -10.68
N LYS A 79 10.06 -9.06 -11.44
CA LYS A 79 11.41 -9.62 -11.49
C LYS A 79 12.32 -8.85 -12.45
N ILE A 80 13.56 -8.57 -12.05
CA ILE A 80 14.59 -8.06 -12.94
C ILE A 80 15.27 -9.22 -13.67
N SER A 81 15.32 -9.16 -15.00
CA SER A 81 15.98 -10.18 -15.84
C SER A 81 16.56 -9.57 -17.12
N ASP A 82 17.21 -10.39 -17.94
CA ASP A 82 17.73 -10.00 -19.27
C ASP A 82 18.68 -8.79 -19.22
N ILE A 83 19.52 -8.71 -18.16
CA ILE A 83 20.44 -7.60 -17.92
C ILE A 83 21.52 -7.56 -19.00
N ASN A 84 21.65 -6.41 -19.65
CA ASN A 84 22.72 -6.10 -20.59
C ASN A 84 23.27 -4.70 -20.31
N VAL A 85 24.52 -4.63 -19.88
CA VAL A 85 25.22 -3.39 -19.52
C VAL A 85 26.26 -3.07 -20.59
N ARG A 86 26.16 -1.89 -21.18
CA ARG A 86 27.09 -1.43 -22.23
C ARG A 86 28.36 -0.85 -21.62
N GLU A 87 29.37 -0.65 -22.46
CA GLU A 87 30.50 0.21 -22.10
C GLU A 87 30.04 1.67 -21.90
N PRO A 88 30.73 2.45 -21.05
CA PRO A 88 30.33 3.83 -20.78
C PRO A 88 30.35 4.68 -22.05
N SER A 89 29.27 5.41 -22.30
CA SER A 89 29.16 6.34 -23.45
C SER A 89 29.88 7.67 -23.20
N THR A 90 30.13 7.99 -21.93
CA THR A 90 30.95 9.11 -21.49
C THR A 90 31.69 8.68 -20.23
N SER A 91 33.00 8.92 -20.18
CA SER A 91 33.83 8.65 -19.01
C SER A 91 34.82 9.80 -18.83
N LEU A 92 34.53 10.67 -17.86
CA LEU A 92 35.47 11.63 -17.31
C LEU A 92 36.22 10.97 -16.14
N SER A 93 37.24 11.65 -15.60
CA SER A 93 38.06 11.10 -14.51
C SER A 93 37.27 10.70 -13.26
N SER A 94 36.12 11.34 -13.00
CA SER A 94 35.29 11.13 -11.81
C SER A 94 33.80 10.95 -12.08
N MET A 95 33.36 10.98 -13.35
CA MET A 95 31.95 10.85 -13.74
C MET A 95 31.82 9.97 -14.97
N ALA A 96 30.80 9.13 -15.01
CA ALA A 96 30.51 8.29 -16.17
C ALA A 96 29.01 8.11 -16.37
N THR A 97 28.63 7.86 -17.62
CA THR A 97 27.28 7.42 -17.98
C THR A 97 27.37 6.04 -18.62
N VAL A 98 26.62 5.09 -18.07
CA VAL A 98 26.56 3.71 -18.55
C VAL A 98 25.12 3.38 -18.89
N LYS A 99 24.90 2.98 -20.15
CA LYS A 99 23.59 2.55 -20.62
C LYS A 99 23.38 1.07 -20.30
N ALA A 100 22.23 0.73 -19.73
CA ALA A 100 21.83 -0.66 -19.52
C ALA A 100 20.38 -0.90 -19.92
N THR A 101 20.14 -2.09 -20.46
CA THR A 101 18.82 -2.60 -20.83
C THR A 101 18.52 -3.85 -20.04
N TYR A 102 17.29 -4.01 -19.55
CA TYR A 102 16.82 -5.19 -18.81
C TYR A 102 15.29 -5.24 -18.83
N LYS A 103 14.72 -6.35 -18.37
CA LYS A 103 13.30 -6.44 -18.02
C LYS A 103 13.10 -6.22 -16.54
N PHE A 104 11.96 -5.63 -16.19
CA PHE A 104 11.51 -5.48 -14.81
C PHE A 104 10.01 -5.83 -14.77
N GLY A 105 9.72 -7.08 -14.43
CA GLY A 105 8.44 -7.70 -14.78
C GLY A 105 8.28 -7.74 -16.29
N ASP A 106 7.13 -7.28 -16.79
CA ASP A 106 6.83 -7.23 -18.23
C ASP A 106 7.32 -5.95 -18.92
N ARG A 107 7.91 -5.02 -18.18
CA ARG A 107 8.38 -3.73 -18.71
C ARG A 107 9.83 -3.83 -19.19
N ASN A 108 10.12 -3.23 -20.34
CA ASN A 108 11.49 -3.05 -20.82
C ASN A 108 12.08 -1.76 -20.23
N ALA A 109 13.19 -1.89 -19.53
CA ALA A 109 13.97 -0.77 -19.04
C ALA A 109 15.09 -0.45 -20.05
N ASP A 110 15.24 0.83 -20.39
CA ASP A 110 16.39 1.36 -21.13
C ASP A 110 16.89 2.62 -20.39
N ILE A 111 17.93 2.46 -19.56
CA ILE A 111 18.31 3.44 -18.54
C ILE A 111 19.76 3.87 -18.70
N ASP A 112 20.00 5.18 -18.64
CA ASP A 112 21.33 5.77 -18.51
C ASP A 112 21.67 5.96 -17.03
N PHE A 113 22.52 5.07 -16.51
CA PHE A 113 23.04 5.15 -15.16
C PHE A 113 24.11 6.23 -15.08
N ARG A 114 23.93 7.18 -14.16
CA ARG A 114 24.97 8.14 -13.81
C ARG A 114 25.83 7.59 -12.69
N LEU A 115 27.14 7.70 -12.84
CA LEU A 115 28.10 7.21 -11.86
C LEU A 115 29.05 8.32 -11.44
N LYS A 116 29.49 8.23 -10.19
CA LYS A 116 30.56 9.06 -9.64
C LYS A 116 31.66 8.18 -9.09
N LYS A 117 32.90 8.65 -9.21
CA LYS A 117 34.07 8.00 -8.59
C LYS A 117 34.41 8.73 -7.28
N SER A 118 34.38 8.01 -6.16
CA SER A 118 34.87 8.48 -4.85
C SER A 118 35.82 7.43 -4.29
N ASP A 119 36.94 7.88 -3.71
CA ASP A 119 37.90 6.99 -3.03
C ASP A 119 38.37 5.81 -3.89
N GLY A 120 38.56 6.07 -5.18
CA GLY A 120 38.99 5.06 -6.15
C GLY A 120 37.87 4.15 -6.69
N LYS A 121 36.66 4.22 -6.13
CA LYS A 121 35.52 3.33 -6.45
C LYS A 121 34.43 4.05 -7.23
N TRP A 122 33.91 3.39 -8.27
CA TRP A 122 32.72 3.84 -9.00
C TRP A 122 31.45 3.43 -8.27
N THR A 123 30.54 4.39 -8.07
CA THR A 123 29.23 4.19 -7.46
C THR A 123 28.12 4.74 -8.34
N VAL A 124 26.99 4.05 -8.37
CA VAL A 124 25.74 4.50 -8.99
C VAL A 124 25.15 5.65 -8.19
N ASP A 125 24.90 6.78 -8.85
CA ASP A 125 24.23 7.93 -8.25
C ASP A 125 22.72 7.65 -8.17
N ASN A 126 22.11 7.99 -7.03
CA ASN A 126 20.70 7.73 -6.73
C ASN A 126 20.25 6.27 -6.93
N GLY A 127 21.13 5.30 -6.64
CA GLY A 127 20.77 3.87 -6.63
C GLY A 127 19.78 3.50 -5.52
N THR A 128 19.41 4.45 -4.66
CA THR A 128 18.32 4.35 -3.70
C THR A 128 17.44 5.58 -3.89
N ILE A 129 16.13 5.37 -3.90
CA ILE A 129 15.15 6.39 -4.21
C ILE A 129 14.53 6.89 -2.91
N PRO A 130 14.63 8.19 -2.60
CA PRO A 130 13.88 8.77 -1.49
C PRO A 130 12.40 8.89 -1.84
N ILE A 131 11.54 8.56 -0.89
CA ILE A 131 10.08 8.77 -0.92
C ILE A 131 9.70 9.55 0.33
N ASP A 132 9.06 10.71 0.16
CA ASP A 132 8.48 11.49 1.25
C ASP A 132 7.21 10.78 1.75
N VAL A 133 7.06 10.60 3.07
CA VAL A 133 5.92 9.88 3.68
C VAL A 133 5.30 10.58 4.87
N ASP A 134 5.85 11.72 5.32
CA ASP A 134 5.32 12.53 6.41
C ASP A 134 3.88 13.02 6.18
N ASP A 135 3.54 13.34 4.94
CA ASP A 135 2.20 13.85 4.59
C ASP A 135 1.16 12.74 4.36
N THR A 136 1.55 11.48 4.46
CA THR A 136 0.62 10.37 4.25
C THR A 136 -0.25 10.18 5.49
N ARG A 137 -1.51 10.58 5.41
CA ARG A 137 -2.53 10.45 6.48
C ARG A 137 -3.02 9.00 6.64
N VAL A 138 -2.07 8.08 6.78
CA VAL A 138 -2.32 6.64 6.89
C VAL A 138 -2.12 6.22 8.35
N PRO A 139 -3.12 5.62 9.01
CA PRO A 139 -2.95 5.13 10.37
C PRO A 139 -1.90 4.02 10.40
N GLN A 140 -0.86 4.15 11.22
CA GLN A 140 0.21 3.15 11.37
C GLN A 140 0.78 2.66 10.01
N LEU A 141 1.19 3.59 9.15
CA LEU A 141 1.75 3.31 7.83
C LEU A 141 2.86 2.26 7.87
N THR A 142 2.81 1.32 6.92
CA THR A 142 3.87 0.36 6.67
C THR A 142 4.31 0.37 5.21
N ALA A 143 5.58 0.02 4.99
CA ALA A 143 6.14 -0.30 3.68
C ALA A 143 6.75 -1.71 3.75
N PHE A 144 6.31 -2.64 2.90
CA PHE A 144 6.70 -4.05 2.93
C PHE A 144 6.49 -4.73 4.31
N GLY A 145 5.50 -4.25 5.07
CA GLY A 145 5.21 -4.68 6.44
C GLY A 145 6.09 -4.05 7.53
N VAL A 146 7.05 -3.21 7.18
CA VAL A 146 7.89 -2.46 8.12
C VAL A 146 7.18 -1.15 8.50
N ASP A 147 7.04 -0.87 9.79
CA ASP A 147 6.47 0.38 10.29
C ASP A 147 7.33 1.58 9.86
N VAL A 148 6.72 2.52 9.13
CA VAL A 148 7.35 3.78 8.68
C VAL A 148 6.54 5.00 9.11
N SER A 149 5.62 4.85 10.06
CA SER A 149 4.68 5.88 10.50
C SER A 149 5.33 7.10 11.19
N LYS A 150 6.61 6.99 11.57
CA LYS A 150 7.39 8.06 12.22
C LYS A 150 8.49 8.63 11.34
N ASP A 151 8.64 8.12 10.13
CA ASP A 151 9.63 8.60 9.18
C ASP A 151 9.02 9.77 8.40
N SER A 152 9.80 10.80 8.09
CA SER A 152 9.39 11.78 7.07
C SER A 152 9.79 11.34 5.66
N LYS A 153 10.80 10.48 5.58
CA LYS A 153 11.37 10.00 4.33
C LYS A 153 11.87 8.58 4.50
N VAL A 154 11.59 7.75 3.51
CA VAL A 154 12.12 6.39 3.41
C VAL A 154 12.93 6.23 2.11
N TYR A 155 13.81 5.23 2.09
CA TYR A 155 14.68 4.94 0.94
C TYR A 155 14.43 3.53 0.47
N VAL A 156 14.14 3.36 -0.82
CA VAL A 156 13.86 2.07 -1.45
C VAL A 156 14.77 1.83 -2.64
N PHE A 157 14.93 0.57 -3.06
CA PHE A 157 15.47 0.29 -4.39
C PHE A 157 14.44 0.65 -5.47
N PRO A 158 14.85 0.92 -6.72
CA PRO A 158 13.92 1.05 -7.83
C PRO A 158 13.04 -0.18 -7.95
N GLY A 159 11.72 0.01 -8.03
CA GLY A 159 10.74 -1.06 -8.15
C GLY A 159 9.42 -0.74 -7.45
N PRO A 160 8.46 -1.68 -7.50
CA PRO A 160 7.17 -1.52 -6.84
C PRO A 160 7.33 -1.48 -5.32
N VAL A 161 6.59 -0.59 -4.66
CA VAL A 161 6.55 -0.51 -3.20
C VAL A 161 5.22 -1.03 -2.70
N GLU A 162 5.27 -2.00 -1.79
CA GLU A 162 4.10 -2.49 -1.09
C GLU A 162 3.79 -1.55 0.08
N TRP A 163 2.68 -0.82 0.00
CA TRP A 163 2.20 0.04 1.08
C TRP A 163 1.11 -0.65 1.88
N GLY A 164 1.06 -0.40 3.19
CA GLY A 164 0.09 -1.01 4.08
C GLY A 164 -0.17 -0.19 5.32
N SER A 165 -0.96 -0.76 6.22
CA SER A 165 -1.22 -0.25 7.56
C SER A 165 -1.07 -1.40 8.55
N ALA A 166 -0.44 -1.15 9.69
CA ALA A 166 -0.46 -2.08 10.82
C ALA A 166 -1.79 -2.04 11.57
N ASN A 167 -2.65 -1.04 11.32
CA ASN A 167 -4.00 -1.00 11.85
C ASN A 167 -4.89 -1.91 10.98
N PRO A 168 -5.39 -3.04 11.52
CA PRO A 168 -6.09 -4.04 10.72
C PRO A 168 -7.44 -3.56 10.20
N ASN A 169 -7.93 -2.41 10.68
CA ASN A 169 -9.17 -1.81 10.20
C ASN A 169 -9.01 -1.06 8.87
N PHE A 170 -7.77 -0.83 8.41
CA PHE A 170 -7.48 -0.07 7.20
C PHE A 170 -6.66 -0.88 6.22
N SER A 171 -6.89 -0.61 4.94
CA SER A 171 -6.07 -1.06 3.83
C SER A 171 -5.53 0.16 3.07
N VAL A 172 -4.36 0.01 2.47
CA VAL A 172 -3.66 1.10 1.80
C VAL A 172 -3.33 0.65 0.39
N LYS A 173 -3.60 1.52 -0.58
CA LYS A 173 -3.26 1.28 -1.98
C LYS A 173 -2.53 2.50 -2.52
N ALA A 174 -1.52 2.29 -3.35
CA ALA A 174 -0.96 3.37 -4.16
C ALA A 174 -1.80 3.53 -5.43
N ASP A 175 -2.22 4.77 -5.76
CA ASP A 175 -3.06 5.04 -6.93
C ASP A 175 -2.41 4.57 -8.25
N ASN A 176 -1.07 4.65 -8.32
CA ASN A 176 -0.26 4.24 -9.48
C ASN A 176 0.67 3.06 -9.13
N SER A 177 0.18 2.05 -8.41
CA SER A 177 1.01 0.91 -7.98
C SER A 177 1.72 0.16 -9.12
N GLY A 178 1.18 0.22 -10.34
CA GLY A 178 1.80 -0.34 -11.54
C GLY A 178 2.88 0.53 -12.21
N ASP A 179 2.95 1.83 -11.89
CA ASP A 179 3.94 2.75 -12.43
C ASP A 179 5.01 3.08 -11.39
N PHE A 180 6.00 2.18 -11.31
CA PHE A 180 7.16 2.34 -10.44
C PHE A 180 8.43 2.68 -11.24
N PRO A 181 9.44 3.32 -10.62
CA PRO A 181 10.72 3.61 -11.25
C PRO A 181 11.44 2.32 -11.66
N LEU A 182 11.79 2.21 -12.95
CA LEU A 182 12.52 1.05 -13.45
C LEU A 182 14.00 1.09 -13.05
N GLY A 183 14.56 2.26 -12.75
CA GLY A 183 15.95 2.45 -12.34
C GLY A 183 16.14 3.66 -11.41
N PRO A 184 17.40 4.08 -11.15
CA PRO A 184 17.74 5.23 -10.31
C PRO A 184 16.98 6.51 -10.68
N THR A 185 16.45 7.23 -9.68
CA THR A 185 15.82 8.54 -9.84
C THR A 185 16.02 9.39 -8.58
N TYR A 186 15.91 10.71 -8.70
CA TYR A 186 16.15 11.66 -7.61
C TYR A 186 15.06 11.65 -6.53
N ALA A 187 13.83 11.31 -6.90
CA ALA A 187 12.69 11.20 -6.00
C ALA A 187 11.60 10.35 -6.65
N SER A 188 10.72 9.80 -5.83
CA SER A 188 9.44 9.23 -6.24
C SER A 188 8.36 9.77 -5.32
N TYR A 189 7.22 10.11 -5.93
CA TYR A 189 6.02 10.54 -5.20
C TYR A 189 5.05 9.38 -5.13
N ASN A 190 4.44 9.19 -3.97
CA ASN A 190 3.37 8.24 -3.74
C ASN A 190 2.07 8.98 -3.44
N SER A 191 1.01 8.62 -4.16
CA SER A 191 -0.36 8.95 -3.76
C SER A 191 -0.95 7.71 -3.13
N LEU A 192 -1.18 7.76 -1.82
CA LEU A 192 -1.74 6.65 -1.05
C LEU A 192 -3.22 6.89 -0.78
N LYS A 193 -4.03 5.93 -1.18
CA LYS A 193 -5.45 5.85 -0.86
C LYS A 193 -5.66 4.94 0.34
N VAL A 194 -6.29 5.48 1.38
CA VAL A 194 -6.74 4.73 2.55
C VAL A 194 -8.17 4.26 2.33
N GLU A 195 -8.40 2.98 2.54
CA GLU A 195 -9.73 2.36 2.47
C GLU A 195 -9.97 1.56 3.76
N LEU A 196 -11.23 1.32 4.10
CA LEU A 196 -11.55 0.36 5.16
C LEU A 196 -11.20 -1.05 4.70
N SER A 197 -10.63 -1.85 5.58
CA SER A 197 -10.58 -3.30 5.38
C SER A 197 -11.95 -3.94 5.63
N ASP A 198 -12.08 -5.24 5.37
CA ASP A 198 -13.26 -6.01 5.79
C ASP A 198 -13.49 -5.93 7.30
N GLN A 199 -12.40 -5.94 8.08
CA GLN A 199 -12.46 -5.80 9.53
C GLN A 199 -12.95 -4.40 9.93
N GLY A 200 -12.41 -3.35 9.32
CA GLY A 200 -12.84 -1.98 9.59
C GLY A 200 -14.31 -1.75 9.23
N THR A 201 -14.73 -2.26 8.07
CA THR A 201 -16.13 -2.21 7.63
C THR A 201 -17.06 -2.91 8.62
N LYS A 202 -16.67 -4.09 9.11
CA LYS A 202 -17.43 -4.84 10.12
C LYS A 202 -17.48 -4.11 11.46
N ALA A 203 -16.39 -3.46 11.87
CA ALA A 203 -16.33 -2.69 13.10
C ALA A 203 -17.29 -1.49 13.06
N VAL A 204 -17.30 -0.74 11.94
CA VAL A 204 -18.24 0.37 11.73
C VAL A 204 -19.69 -0.14 11.70
N ALA A 205 -19.96 -1.24 10.99
CA ALA A 205 -21.31 -1.82 10.96
C ALA A 205 -21.80 -2.24 12.35
N THR A 206 -20.92 -2.81 13.18
CA THR A 206 -21.24 -3.20 14.56
C THR A 206 -21.52 -1.97 15.44
N ALA A 207 -20.73 -0.91 15.28
CA ALA A 207 -20.93 0.36 15.98
C ALA A 207 -22.28 1.00 15.61
N LEU A 208 -22.64 1.00 14.32
CA LEU A 208 -23.93 1.48 13.84
C LEU A 208 -25.10 0.61 14.33
N ASP A 209 -24.96 -0.72 14.31
CA ASP A 209 -25.97 -1.64 14.81
C ASP A 209 -26.28 -1.40 16.29
N THR A 210 -25.23 -1.18 17.08
CA THR A 210 -25.32 -0.85 18.51
C THR A 210 -26.05 0.49 18.71
N TYR A 211 -25.66 1.52 17.96
CA TYR A 211 -26.32 2.83 17.98
C TYR A 211 -27.81 2.70 17.62
N PHE A 212 -28.12 2.03 16.52
CA PHE A 212 -29.49 1.89 16.07
C PHE A 212 -30.36 1.09 17.05
N THR A 213 -29.80 0.04 17.64
CA THR A 213 -30.47 -0.77 18.67
C THR A 213 -30.79 0.07 19.92
N ASN A 214 -29.85 0.92 20.35
CA ASN A 214 -30.11 1.83 21.48
C ASN A 214 -31.23 2.84 21.16
N CYS A 215 -31.18 3.45 19.96
CA CYS A 215 -32.15 4.45 19.52
C CYS A 215 -33.55 3.85 19.31
N ALA A 216 -33.66 2.64 18.75
CA ALA A 216 -34.92 1.92 18.63
C ALA A 216 -35.58 1.61 19.98
N GLY A 217 -34.80 1.59 21.07
CA GLY A 217 -35.30 1.43 22.43
C GLY A 217 -35.98 2.67 23.03
N SER A 218 -36.05 3.81 22.31
CA SER A 218 -36.79 4.99 22.77
C SER A 218 -38.30 4.75 22.76
N THR A 219 -39.00 5.40 23.69
CA THR A 219 -40.48 5.40 23.76
C THR A 219 -41.09 6.79 23.53
N GLN A 220 -40.27 7.77 23.16
CA GLN A 220 -40.65 9.17 22.98
C GLN A 220 -40.88 9.49 21.50
N ALA A 221 -41.73 10.50 21.25
CA ALA A 221 -41.94 11.06 19.92
C ALA A 221 -40.67 11.71 19.36
N ASP A 222 -39.84 12.26 20.24
CA ASP A 222 -38.50 12.75 19.94
C ASP A 222 -37.54 11.88 20.75
N ALA A 223 -36.79 11.02 20.05
CA ALA A 223 -35.98 10.00 20.69
C ALA A 223 -34.82 10.59 21.51
N SER A 224 -34.38 11.81 21.21
CA SER A 224 -33.29 12.48 21.93
C SER A 224 -33.60 12.70 23.42
N LYS A 225 -34.89 12.72 23.79
CA LYS A 225 -35.37 12.99 25.15
C LYS A 225 -35.03 11.89 26.16
N ASP A 226 -35.05 10.63 25.74
CA ASP A 226 -34.72 9.48 26.58
C ASP A 226 -33.50 8.70 26.07
N LYS A 227 -33.07 8.95 24.83
CA LYS A 227 -31.88 8.38 24.20
C LYS A 227 -31.00 9.51 23.61
N PRO A 228 -30.12 10.14 24.40
CA PRO A 228 -29.23 11.18 23.91
C PRO A 228 -28.43 10.73 22.68
N GLY A 229 -28.31 11.61 21.69
CA GLY A 229 -27.63 11.35 20.42
C GLY A 229 -28.49 10.69 19.34
N CYS A 230 -29.72 10.25 19.66
CA CYS A 230 -30.69 9.73 18.69
C CYS A 230 -31.52 10.87 18.09
N SER A 231 -31.57 10.95 16.76
CA SER A 231 -32.18 12.07 16.04
C SER A 231 -33.58 11.83 15.50
N GLN A 232 -34.07 10.58 15.54
CA GLN A 232 -35.36 10.23 14.95
C GLN A 232 -36.54 10.84 15.73
N SER A 233 -37.54 11.32 14.99
CA SER A 233 -38.67 12.04 15.58
C SER A 233 -40.00 11.90 14.83
N LEU A 234 -41.10 12.14 15.54
CA LEU A 234 -42.47 12.17 15.03
C LEU A 234 -43.04 13.58 15.13
N TYR A 235 -43.74 14.03 14.08
CA TYR A 235 -44.47 15.31 14.08
C TYR A 235 -45.89 15.19 14.68
N GLN A 236 -46.36 13.96 14.94
CA GLN A 236 -47.72 13.69 15.41
C GLN A 236 -47.86 13.88 16.92
N SER A 237 -49.06 14.27 17.35
CA SER A 237 -49.42 14.26 18.78
C SER A 237 -49.70 12.84 19.23
N VAL A 238 -48.79 12.28 20.04
CA VAL A 238 -48.85 10.90 20.52
C VAL A 238 -49.06 10.83 22.03
N VAL A 239 -49.69 9.76 22.48
CA VAL A 239 -49.77 9.42 23.91
C VAL A 239 -48.35 9.21 24.42
N PRO A 240 -47.94 9.87 25.53
CA PRO A 240 -46.58 9.73 26.08
C PRO A 240 -46.19 8.27 26.32
N GLY A 241 -44.98 7.87 25.92
CA GLY A 241 -44.46 6.52 26.10
C GLY A 241 -45.04 5.44 25.16
N SER A 242 -45.95 5.82 24.25
CA SER A 242 -46.60 4.86 23.34
C SER A 242 -45.78 4.54 22.09
N VAL A 243 -44.73 5.31 21.80
CA VAL A 243 -43.94 5.14 20.58
C VAL A 243 -43.11 3.86 20.65
N ARG A 244 -43.04 3.13 19.54
CA ARG A 244 -42.19 1.96 19.34
C ARG A 244 -41.44 2.15 18.03
N TRP A 245 -40.17 2.54 18.15
CA TRP A 245 -39.26 2.66 17.02
C TRP A 245 -38.77 1.29 16.57
N THR A 246 -38.64 1.12 15.26
CA THR A 246 -38.03 -0.05 14.64
C THR A 246 -36.66 0.33 14.12
N LYS A 247 -35.67 -0.51 14.42
CA LYS A 247 -34.30 -0.32 13.96
C LYS A 247 -34.24 -0.31 12.41
N PRO A 248 -33.53 0.63 11.77
CA PRO A 248 -33.23 0.54 10.35
C PRO A 248 -32.49 -0.77 10.04
N THR A 249 -32.93 -1.46 9.00
CA THR A 249 -32.26 -2.69 8.50
C THR A 249 -31.64 -2.50 7.12
N ASP A 250 -32.14 -1.54 6.34
CA ASP A 250 -31.51 -1.09 5.11
C ASP A 250 -30.66 0.15 5.39
N ILE A 251 -29.36 0.03 5.20
CA ILE A 251 -28.37 1.09 5.43
C ILE A 251 -27.53 1.37 4.18
N ASN A 252 -28.03 0.97 3.00
CA ASN A 252 -27.29 1.08 1.74
C ASN A 252 -27.06 2.54 1.30
N GLU A 253 -27.85 3.48 1.82
CA GLU A 253 -27.67 4.92 1.59
C GLU A 253 -26.56 5.54 2.46
N LEU A 254 -26.12 4.85 3.52
CA LEU A 254 -24.98 5.31 4.30
C LEU A 254 -23.69 5.23 3.48
N ARG A 255 -22.85 6.25 3.65
CA ARG A 255 -21.51 6.34 3.09
C ARG A 255 -20.50 6.35 4.21
N LEU A 256 -19.47 5.54 4.03
CA LEU A 256 -18.32 5.45 4.93
C LEU A 256 -17.13 6.13 4.26
N SER A 257 -16.51 7.07 4.95
CA SER A 257 -15.35 7.80 4.44
C SER A 257 -14.30 7.91 5.54
N PRO A 258 -13.11 7.30 5.38
CA PRO A 258 -11.98 7.56 6.28
C PRO A 258 -11.74 9.07 6.40
N ASP A 259 -11.57 9.55 7.63
CA ASP A 259 -11.33 10.97 7.87
C ASP A 259 -9.87 11.32 7.60
N TYR A 260 -9.67 12.32 6.75
CA TYR A 260 -8.35 12.81 6.40
C TYR A 260 -7.64 13.49 7.59
N GLU A 261 -8.38 14.20 8.44
CA GLU A 261 -7.80 14.93 9.57
C GLU A 261 -7.57 14.04 10.80
N THR A 262 -8.33 12.97 10.92
CA THR A 262 -8.23 12.00 12.02
C THR A 262 -8.07 10.59 11.42
N PRO A 263 -6.85 10.12 11.15
CA PRO A 263 -6.61 8.91 10.34
C PRO A 263 -7.25 7.61 10.83
N THR A 264 -7.67 7.55 12.10
CA THR A 264 -8.38 6.39 12.67
C THR A 264 -9.90 6.55 12.67
N SER A 265 -10.42 7.74 12.36
CA SER A 265 -11.83 8.05 12.33
C SER A 265 -12.43 7.75 10.96
N VAL A 266 -13.67 7.27 10.96
CA VAL A 266 -14.48 7.08 9.75
C VAL A 266 -15.73 7.91 9.89
N LYS A 267 -15.93 8.83 8.95
CA LYS A 267 -17.18 9.58 8.81
C LYS A 267 -18.27 8.66 8.26
N VAL A 268 -19.43 8.72 8.89
CA VAL A 268 -20.64 8.04 8.44
C VAL A 268 -21.69 9.11 8.17
N TYR A 269 -22.26 9.09 6.96
CA TYR A 269 -23.31 10.03 6.60
C TYR A 269 -24.26 9.45 5.55
N GLY A 270 -25.53 9.84 5.59
CA GLY A 270 -26.55 9.39 4.64
C GLY A 270 -27.93 9.26 5.29
N SER A 271 -28.93 8.92 4.49
CA SER A 271 -30.30 8.74 4.96
C SER A 271 -30.48 7.37 5.61
N VAL A 272 -31.33 7.32 6.62
CA VAL A 272 -31.87 6.09 7.21
C VAL A 272 -33.35 6.27 7.49
N GLU A 273 -34.11 5.19 7.35
CA GLU A 273 -35.54 5.18 7.62
C GLU A 273 -35.82 4.55 8.98
N TRP A 274 -36.58 5.26 9.81
CA TRP A 274 -37.00 4.84 11.15
C TRP A 274 -38.51 4.59 11.18
N PRO A 275 -38.97 3.35 10.96
CA PRO A 275 -40.38 3.01 11.14
C PRO A 275 -40.77 3.12 12.60
N ALA A 276 -41.96 3.66 12.87
CA ALA A 276 -42.53 3.78 14.19
C ALA A 276 -44.00 3.34 14.19
N THR A 277 -44.41 2.73 15.30
CA THR A 277 -45.83 2.62 15.66
C THR A 277 -46.09 3.41 16.95
N TYR A 278 -47.29 3.96 17.10
CA TYR A 278 -47.65 4.82 18.23
C TYR A 278 -49.15 4.85 18.46
N MET A 279 -49.57 5.43 19.59
CA MET A 279 -50.96 5.77 19.86
C MET A 279 -51.15 7.29 19.71
N SER A 280 -51.96 7.71 18.73
CA SER A 280 -52.37 9.11 18.56
C SER A 280 -53.32 9.53 19.67
N THR A 281 -53.22 10.78 20.11
CA THR A 281 -54.16 11.36 21.09
C THR A 281 -55.55 11.61 20.51
N SER A 282 -55.71 11.63 19.18
CA SER A 282 -56.97 11.96 18.50
C SER A 282 -57.54 10.83 17.64
N SER A 283 -56.69 9.98 17.06
CA SER A 283 -57.09 9.03 16.00
C SER A 283 -56.84 7.55 16.33
N GLY A 284 -56.35 7.23 17.53
CA GLY A 284 -56.03 5.85 17.92
C GLY A 284 -54.68 5.36 17.38
N PRO A 285 -54.50 4.05 17.13
CA PRO A 285 -53.21 3.50 16.66
C PRO A 285 -52.76 4.11 15.33
N GLY A 286 -51.47 4.38 15.19
CA GLY A 286 -50.87 4.93 13.98
C GLY A 286 -49.47 4.39 13.69
N SER A 287 -49.01 4.62 12.47
CA SER A 287 -47.63 4.36 12.04
C SER A 287 -47.08 5.55 11.25
N TYR A 288 -45.75 5.66 11.24
CA TYR A 288 -45.01 6.67 10.50
C TYR A 288 -43.60 6.14 10.21
N THR A 289 -42.97 6.65 9.16
CA THR A 289 -41.54 6.41 8.92
C THR A 289 -40.86 7.76 8.89
N ASP A 290 -39.90 7.94 9.80
CA ASP A 290 -39.05 9.13 9.81
C ASP A 290 -37.82 8.90 8.92
N SER A 291 -37.62 9.80 7.97
CA SER A 291 -36.46 9.79 7.08
C SER A 291 -35.42 10.73 7.68
N ASP A 292 -34.43 10.14 8.36
CA ASP A 292 -33.42 10.88 9.11
C ASP A 292 -32.09 10.90 8.36
N TYR A 293 -31.43 12.06 8.32
CA TYR A 293 -30.08 12.18 7.78
C TYR A 293 -29.05 11.99 8.90
N LEU A 294 -28.49 10.78 8.96
CA LEU A 294 -27.43 10.45 9.91
C LEU A 294 -26.14 11.14 9.48
N SER A 295 -25.42 11.71 10.44
CA SER A 295 -24.07 12.25 10.26
C SER A 295 -23.31 12.09 11.56
N GLY A 296 -22.09 11.55 11.49
CA GLY A 296 -21.28 11.25 12.65
C GLY A 296 -19.98 10.57 12.29
N SER A 297 -19.33 9.99 13.29
CA SER A 297 -18.08 9.25 13.08
C SER A 297 -17.94 8.04 13.99
N VAL A 298 -17.07 7.12 13.58
CA VAL A 298 -16.61 5.97 14.37
C VAL A 298 -15.09 6.06 14.47
N ASP A 299 -14.54 6.13 15.68
CA ASP A 299 -13.10 6.05 15.90
C ASP A 299 -12.65 4.59 16.03
N LEU A 300 -11.87 4.14 15.05
CA LEU A 300 -11.34 2.77 14.96
C LEU A 300 -10.01 2.60 15.70
N ALA A 301 -9.55 3.60 16.46
CA ALA A 301 -8.48 3.44 17.44
C ALA A 301 -8.99 2.78 18.74
N ALA A 302 -10.28 2.90 19.05
CA ALA A 302 -10.87 2.35 20.26
C ALA A 302 -10.97 0.82 20.19
N ALA A 303 -10.74 0.14 21.34
CA ALA A 303 -10.91 -1.31 21.45
C ALA A 303 -12.37 -1.75 21.19
N GLN A 304 -13.33 -0.87 21.49
CA GLN A 304 -14.75 -1.01 21.15
C GLN A 304 -15.21 0.27 20.46
N PRO A 305 -15.17 0.32 19.12
CA PRO A 305 -15.60 1.50 18.38
C PRO A 305 -17.09 1.79 18.58
N THR A 306 -17.42 3.05 18.81
CA THR A 306 -18.80 3.53 18.95
C THR A 306 -19.09 4.59 17.92
N PHE A 307 -20.31 4.58 17.37
CA PHE A 307 -20.78 5.67 16.53
C PHE A 307 -21.17 6.87 17.39
N THR A 308 -20.63 8.03 17.05
CA THR A 308 -20.94 9.31 17.68
C THR A 308 -21.59 10.21 16.64
N ALA A 309 -22.86 10.57 16.85
CA ALA A 309 -23.57 11.51 16.00
C ALA A 309 -22.97 12.92 16.14
N SER A 310 -22.95 13.68 15.05
CA SER A 310 -22.45 15.06 15.01
C SER A 310 -23.48 16.12 15.47
N ARG A 311 -24.65 15.70 15.97
CA ARG A 311 -25.76 16.58 16.39
C ARG A 311 -25.72 16.88 17.88
#